data_AF-A0A1Z5KQE0-F1
#
_entry.id   AF-A0A1Z5KQE0-F1
#
_cell.length_a   1.000
_cell.length_b   1.000
_cell.length_c   1.000
_cell.angle_alpha   90.00
_cell.angle_beta   90.00
_cell.angle_gamma   90.00
#
_symmetry.space_group_name_H-M   'P 1'
#
loop_
_entity.id
_entity.type
_entity.pdbx_description
1 polymer ?
#
loop_
_entity_poly.entity_id
_entity_poly.type
_entity_poly.pdbx_seq_one_letter_code
_entity_poly.pdbx_strand_id
1 'polypeptide(L)'
;MIRRSFLPYLLLATAAFILSFINIALGHWHTRPISSDLTTSYLAPSNAMERSLELVYREPRPRPPLESLVNDYNVTGDASWLLNFAIIGFPKCGTSTLMFHLQNHPEVQIFSDERCDMAFNKQARLIRDLYNEFPDGDYARGLKCPMDVESTQLGMPNYLKYFPTTRFLIGIRHPVLW
;
A
#
# COMPACT_ATOMS: atom_id res chain seq x y z
N MET A 1 27.30 -31.87 -35.80
CA MET A 1 28.52 -31.12 -36.19
C MET A 1 28.16 -30.20 -37.36
N ILE A 2 27.65 -28.98 -37.09
CA ILE A 2 27.48 -27.92 -38.09
C ILE A 2 27.88 -26.62 -37.41
N ARG A 3 29.01 -26.06 -37.84
CA ARG A 3 29.51 -24.73 -37.52
C ARG A 3 28.94 -23.73 -38.54
N ARG A 4 28.36 -22.62 -38.06
CA ARG A 4 28.23 -21.30 -38.72
C ARG A 4 28.05 -20.30 -37.56
N SER A 5 29.03 -19.57 -37.03
CA SER A 5 29.76 -18.41 -37.60
C SER A 5 28.90 -17.55 -38.52
N PHE A 6 28.66 -16.31 -38.08
CA PHE A 6 28.58 -15.03 -38.80
C PHE A 6 27.53 -14.12 -38.15
N LEU A 7 27.97 -13.11 -37.40
CA LEU A 7 27.73 -11.68 -37.69
C LEU A 7 28.30 -10.80 -36.56
N PRO A 8 29.39 -10.06 -36.80
CA PRO A 8 29.88 -9.01 -35.92
C PRO A 8 29.58 -7.64 -36.57
N TYR A 9 28.34 -7.18 -36.53
CA TYR A 9 27.99 -5.84 -37.04
C TYR A 9 26.85 -5.24 -36.24
N LEU A 10 27.12 -4.81 -35.01
CA LEU A 10 26.29 -3.80 -34.33
C LEU A 10 27.07 -3.08 -33.23
N LEU A 11 28.25 -2.56 -33.57
CA LEU A 11 29.16 -1.89 -32.63
C LEU A 11 29.51 -0.44 -33.05
N LEU A 12 28.70 0.19 -33.90
CA LEU A 12 28.97 1.54 -34.44
C LEU A 12 27.72 2.42 -34.57
N ALA A 13 26.86 2.44 -33.54
CA ALA A 13 25.74 3.39 -33.47
C ALA A 13 25.48 3.96 -32.06
N THR A 14 26.50 3.97 -31.18
CA THR A 14 26.37 4.42 -29.78
C THR A 14 27.33 5.56 -29.43
N ALA A 15 27.56 6.50 -30.34
CA ALA A 15 28.51 7.61 -30.10
C ALA A 15 27.94 9.02 -30.33
N ALA A 16 26.64 9.19 -30.61
CA ALA A 16 26.05 10.50 -30.91
C ALA A 16 24.90 10.95 -30.00
N PHE A 17 24.64 10.24 -28.89
CA PHE A 17 23.58 10.62 -27.93
C PHE A 17 24.10 11.00 -26.54
N ILE A 18 25.42 11.04 -26.32
CA ILE A 18 26.03 11.27 -24.99
C ILE A 18 26.35 12.77 -24.74
N LEU A 19 26.20 13.67 -25.72
CA LEU A 19 26.60 15.09 -25.57
C LEU A 19 25.44 16.10 -25.46
N SER A 20 24.19 15.68 -25.29
CA SER A 20 23.06 16.60 -25.09
C SER A 20 22.59 16.78 -23.64
N PHE A 21 23.19 16.09 -22.66
CA PHE A 21 22.74 16.14 -21.25
C PHE A 21 23.65 16.95 -20.31
N ILE A 22 24.66 17.67 -20.82
CA ILE A 22 25.64 18.37 -19.97
C ILE A 22 25.31 19.86 -19.72
N ASN A 23 24.20 20.41 -20.24
CA ASN A 23 23.93 21.86 -20.16
C ASN A 23 22.69 22.31 -19.37
N ILE A 24 22.23 21.55 -18.38
CA ILE A 24 21.16 21.99 -17.45
C ILE A 24 21.57 21.72 -16.00
N ALA A 25 22.68 22.30 -15.55
CA ALA A 25 23.14 22.13 -14.15
C ALA A 25 23.77 23.40 -13.54
N LEU A 26 23.36 24.59 -14.00
CA LEU A 26 23.71 25.85 -13.34
C LEU A 26 22.47 26.74 -13.15
N GLY A 27 21.35 26.10 -12.81
CA GLY A 27 20.16 26.78 -12.30
C GLY A 27 20.48 27.38 -10.94
N HIS A 28 20.68 28.69 -10.94
CA HIS A 28 20.82 29.59 -9.81
C HIS A 28 19.96 29.14 -8.61
N TRP A 29 20.61 28.59 -7.57
CA TRP A 29 19.96 28.32 -6.28
C TRP A 29 19.62 29.66 -5.63
N HIS A 30 18.45 30.19 -5.97
CA HIS A 30 17.87 31.32 -5.26
C HIS A 30 17.45 30.79 -3.90
N THR A 31 18.31 30.99 -2.90
CA THR A 31 18.00 30.76 -1.49
C THR A 31 16.84 31.68 -1.12
N ARG A 32 15.61 31.16 -1.21
CA ARG A 32 14.45 31.88 -0.71
C ARG A 32 14.64 32.05 0.80
N PRO A 33 14.49 33.27 1.34
CA PRO A 33 14.55 33.48 2.77
C PRO A 33 13.48 32.60 3.43
N ILE A 34 13.92 31.83 4.43
CA ILE A 34 13.05 31.05 5.30
C ILE A 34 12.17 32.07 6.04
N SER A 35 10.93 32.23 5.58
CA SER A 35 9.90 32.95 6.31
C SER A 35 9.64 32.18 7.61
N SER A 36 9.92 32.83 8.73
CA SER A 36 9.70 32.33 10.09
C SER A 36 8.23 32.38 10.53
N ASP A 37 7.29 32.63 9.62
CA ASP A 37 5.87 32.80 9.95
C ASP A 37 5.09 31.49 9.81
N LEU A 38 5.58 30.44 10.48
CA LEU A 38 4.87 29.16 10.62
C LEU A 38 4.45 28.94 12.08
N THR A 39 3.85 29.97 12.70
CA THR A 39 2.86 29.77 13.75
C THR A 39 1.55 29.29 13.11
N THR A 40 1.59 28.13 12.44
CA THR A 40 0.36 27.42 12.11
C THR A 40 -0.18 26.84 13.41
N SER A 41 -1.28 27.42 13.88
CA SER A 41 -2.08 26.95 14.99
C SER A 41 -2.68 25.57 14.67
N TYR A 42 -1.84 24.53 14.70
CA TYR A 42 -2.25 23.13 14.71
C TYR A 42 -2.79 22.73 16.10
N LEU A 43 -3.75 23.50 16.63
CA LEU A 43 -4.67 22.93 17.59
C LEU A 43 -5.78 22.28 16.77
N ALA A 44 -5.47 21.11 16.20
CA ALA A 44 -6.51 20.24 15.69
C ALA A 44 -7.49 19.99 16.85
N PRO A 45 -8.80 20.22 16.65
CA PRO A 45 -9.77 20.02 17.72
C PRO A 45 -9.65 18.56 18.18
N SER A 46 -9.32 18.37 19.46
CA SER A 46 -9.15 17.04 20.10
C SER A 46 -10.32 16.10 19.81
N ASN A 47 -11.50 16.65 19.56
CA ASN A 47 -12.74 15.92 19.34
C ASN A 47 -12.88 15.34 17.91
N ALA A 48 -12.04 15.76 16.94
CA ALA A 48 -12.09 15.23 15.57
C ALA A 48 -11.43 13.85 15.46
N MET A 49 -10.38 13.60 16.25
CA MET A 49 -9.72 12.29 16.31
C MET A 49 -10.54 11.27 17.09
N GLU A 50 -11.29 11.71 18.11
CA GLU A 50 -12.17 10.83 18.88
C GLU A 50 -13.39 10.38 18.05
N ARG A 51 -13.97 11.27 17.24
CA ARG A 51 -15.02 10.89 16.27
C ARG A 51 -14.53 10.00 15.14
N SER A 52 -13.26 10.11 14.73
CA SER A 52 -12.73 9.22 13.70
C SER A 52 -12.51 7.80 14.22
N LEU A 53 -12.39 7.60 15.53
CA LEU A 53 -12.35 6.27 16.15
C LEU A 53 -13.73 5.60 16.22
N GLU A 54 -14.84 6.34 16.26
CA GLU A 54 -16.18 5.73 16.30
C GLU A 54 -16.61 5.08 14.98
N LEU A 55 -15.97 5.43 13.86
CA LEU A 55 -16.28 4.87 12.53
C LEU A 55 -15.40 3.64 12.20
N VAL A 56 -15.29 2.71 13.15
CA VAL A 56 -14.86 1.35 12.84
C VAL A 56 -16.07 0.64 12.23
N TYR A 57 -16.03 0.39 10.93
CA TYR A 57 -17.05 -0.40 10.26
C TYR A 57 -17.13 -1.77 10.93
N ARG A 58 -18.26 -2.02 11.58
CA ARG A 58 -18.55 -3.32 12.20
C ARG A 58 -18.96 -4.30 11.13
N GLU A 59 -18.61 -5.55 11.37
CA GLU A 59 -19.06 -6.65 10.54
C GLU A 59 -20.60 -6.74 10.56
N PRO A 60 -21.27 -6.83 9.40
CA PRO A 60 -22.72 -7.03 9.32
C PRO A 60 -23.14 -8.33 10.00
N ARG A 61 -24.25 -8.28 10.75
CA ARG A 61 -24.85 -9.44 11.43
C ARG A 61 -26.26 -9.69 10.90
N PRO A 62 -26.56 -10.85 10.31
CA PRO A 62 -25.64 -11.99 10.09
C PRO A 62 -24.56 -11.68 9.03
N ARG A 63 -23.43 -12.39 9.11
CA ARG A 63 -22.36 -12.35 8.10
C ARG A 63 -22.94 -12.75 6.74
N PRO A 64 -22.86 -11.89 5.69
CA PRO A 64 -23.32 -12.22 4.35
C PRO A 64 -22.57 -13.43 3.78
N PRO A 65 -23.23 -14.32 3.03
CA PRO A 65 -22.57 -15.49 2.45
C PRO A 65 -21.46 -15.06 1.47
N LEU A 66 -20.38 -15.83 1.38
CA LEU A 66 -19.20 -15.51 0.57
C LEU A 66 -19.57 -15.29 -0.91
N GLU A 67 -20.52 -16.07 -1.43
CA GLU A 67 -21.01 -16.00 -2.81
C GLU A 67 -21.69 -14.66 -3.13
N SER A 68 -22.19 -13.96 -2.11
CA SER A 68 -22.74 -12.60 -2.29
C SER A 68 -21.65 -11.55 -2.46
N LEU A 69 -20.46 -11.79 -1.91
CA LEU A 69 -19.32 -10.88 -1.94
C LEU A 69 -18.45 -11.08 -3.19
N VAL A 70 -18.20 -12.35 -3.54
CA VAL A 70 -17.29 -12.72 -4.63
C VAL A 70 -17.88 -13.86 -5.45
N ASN A 71 -17.92 -13.66 -6.77
CA ASN A 71 -18.25 -14.67 -7.75
C ASN A 71 -17.03 -14.91 -8.66
N ASP A 72 -16.41 -16.09 -8.58
CA ASP A 72 -15.17 -16.44 -9.29
C ASP A 72 -14.02 -15.43 -9.13
N TYR A 73 -13.74 -14.58 -10.10
CA TYR A 73 -12.68 -13.57 -9.99
C TYR A 73 -13.22 -12.16 -9.79
N ASN A 74 -14.54 -12.03 -9.66
CA ASN A 74 -15.23 -10.75 -9.59
C ASN A 74 -15.76 -10.48 -8.19
N VAL A 75 -15.51 -9.26 -7.70
CA VAL A 75 -16.10 -8.74 -6.47
C VAL A 75 -17.48 -8.19 -6.81
N THR A 76 -18.53 -8.82 -6.30
CA THR A 76 -19.93 -8.52 -6.62
C THR A 76 -20.65 -7.78 -5.50
N GLY A 77 -20.23 -7.98 -4.25
CA GLY A 77 -20.86 -7.37 -3.08
C GLY A 77 -19.96 -6.37 -2.35
N ASP A 78 -20.51 -5.75 -1.30
CA ASP A 78 -19.75 -4.84 -0.45
C ASP A 78 -18.88 -5.61 0.54
N ALA A 79 -17.57 -5.59 0.28
CA ALA A 79 -16.53 -6.20 1.10
C ALA A 79 -15.76 -5.18 1.96
N SER A 80 -16.19 -3.90 1.99
CA SER A 80 -15.44 -2.82 2.64
C SER A 80 -15.22 -3.04 4.14
N TRP A 81 -16.12 -3.77 4.79
CA TRP A 81 -16.05 -4.11 6.21
C TRP A 81 -15.05 -5.23 6.55
N LEU A 82 -14.53 -5.98 5.55
CA LEU A 82 -13.60 -7.10 5.79
C LEU A 82 -12.17 -6.66 6.10
N LEU A 83 -11.78 -5.42 5.75
CA LEU A 83 -10.41 -4.93 5.92
C LEU A 83 -10.41 -3.56 6.61
N ASN A 84 -10.03 -3.53 7.89
CA ASN A 84 -10.05 -2.32 8.70
C ASN A 84 -8.76 -1.51 8.57
N PHE A 85 -7.61 -2.17 8.43
CA PHE A 85 -6.33 -1.48 8.28
C PHE A 85 -5.35 -2.21 7.35
N ALA A 86 -4.39 -1.48 6.80
CA ALA A 86 -3.30 -2.04 6.02
C ALA A 86 -1.97 -1.44 6.45
N ILE A 87 -1.00 -2.31 6.75
CA ILE A 87 0.39 -1.92 7.01
C ILE A 87 1.09 -1.82 5.67
N ILE A 88 1.29 -0.59 5.21
CA ILE A 88 1.97 -0.28 3.95
C ILE A 88 3.21 0.57 4.25
N GLY A 89 3.99 0.88 3.22
CA GLY A 89 5.15 1.76 3.35
C GLY A 89 6.37 1.19 2.66
N PHE A 90 7.47 1.92 2.70
CA PHE A 90 8.65 1.53 1.96
C PHE A 90 9.28 0.26 2.54
N PRO A 91 9.98 -0.54 1.70
CA PRO A 91 10.77 -1.65 2.19
C PRO A 91 11.70 -1.22 3.34
N LYS A 92 11.83 -2.10 4.33
CA LYS A 92 12.69 -1.93 5.52
C LYS A 92 12.29 -0.82 6.50
N CYS A 93 11.07 -0.28 6.42
CA CYS A 93 10.53 0.64 7.43
C CYS A 93 9.94 -0.05 8.69
N GLY A 94 10.39 -1.26 9.03
CA GLY A 94 9.88 -1.99 10.21
C GLY A 94 8.44 -2.51 10.08
N THR A 95 7.89 -2.60 8.87
CA THR A 95 6.51 -3.07 8.64
C THR A 95 6.26 -4.50 9.16
N SER A 96 7.24 -5.40 9.03
CA SER A 96 7.14 -6.75 9.61
C SER A 96 7.13 -6.73 11.15
N THR A 97 7.94 -5.88 11.77
CA THR A 97 7.94 -5.71 13.24
C THR A 97 6.58 -5.23 13.72
N LEU A 98 6.00 -4.25 13.04
CA LEU A 98 4.66 -3.74 13.36
C LEU A 98 3.57 -4.82 13.18
N MET A 99 3.63 -5.59 12.09
CA MET A 99 2.72 -6.71 11.83
C MET A 99 2.76 -7.74 12.96
N PHE A 100 3.94 -8.23 13.34
CA PHE A 100 4.09 -9.20 14.44
C PHE A 100 3.68 -8.62 15.80
N HIS A 101 3.92 -7.33 16.03
CA HIS A 101 3.48 -6.66 17.25
C HIS A 101 1.95 -6.63 17.34
N LEU A 102 1.27 -6.22 16.27
CA LEU A 102 -0.19 -6.14 16.22
C LEU A 102 -0.85 -7.51 16.24
N GLN A 103 -0.23 -8.53 15.63
CA GLN A 103 -0.73 -9.90 15.63
C GLN A 103 -0.90 -10.50 17.03
N ASN A 104 -0.14 -10.03 18.02
CA ASN A 104 -0.26 -10.50 19.40
C ASN A 104 -1.43 -9.88 20.18
N HIS A 105 -2.18 -8.93 19.59
CA HIS A 105 -3.31 -8.29 20.25
C HIS A 105 -4.59 -9.12 20.08
N PRO A 106 -5.37 -9.40 21.14
CA PRO A 106 -6.53 -10.31 21.08
C PRO A 106 -7.66 -9.81 20.17
N GLU A 107 -7.75 -8.49 19.95
CA GLU A 107 -8.78 -7.87 19.12
C GLU A 107 -8.32 -7.63 17.67
N VAL A 108 -7.11 -8.05 17.30
CA VAL A 108 -6.53 -7.85 15.97
C VAL A 108 -6.37 -9.18 15.27
N GLN A 109 -6.77 -9.22 14.00
CA GLN A 109 -6.55 -10.36 13.11
C GLN A 109 -5.76 -9.87 11.90
N ILE A 110 -4.56 -10.40 11.71
CA ILE A 110 -3.69 -10.04 10.59
C ILE A 110 -2.98 -11.29 10.08
N PHE A 111 -2.78 -11.36 8.77
CA PHE A 111 -2.06 -12.46 8.14
C PHE A 111 -0.61 -12.51 8.67
N SER A 112 -0.09 -13.72 8.84
CA SER A 112 1.29 -13.93 9.29
C SER A 112 2.34 -13.65 8.20
N ASP A 113 1.91 -13.61 6.94
CA ASP A 113 2.71 -13.39 5.75
C ASP A 113 2.35 -12.09 5.02
N GLU A 114 3.18 -11.70 4.05
CA GLU A 114 2.91 -10.52 3.24
C GLU A 114 1.80 -10.80 2.22
N ARG A 115 0.73 -10.00 2.27
CA ARG A 115 -0.43 -10.13 1.38
C ARG A 115 -0.50 -8.95 0.43
N CYS A 116 0.20 -9.06 -0.70
CA CYS A 116 0.28 -8.02 -1.73
C CYS A 116 -0.78 -8.14 -2.83
N ASP A 117 -1.93 -8.75 -2.52
CA ASP A 117 -2.99 -9.01 -3.48
C ASP A 117 -3.51 -7.72 -4.15
N MET A 118 -3.48 -6.59 -3.44
CA MET A 118 -3.93 -5.28 -3.94
C MET A 118 -3.01 -4.75 -5.05
N ALA A 119 -1.69 -4.83 -4.88
CA ALA A 119 -0.71 -4.48 -5.91
C ALA A 119 -0.80 -5.34 -7.18
N PHE A 120 -1.38 -6.55 -7.11
CA PHE A 120 -1.48 -7.50 -8.23
C PHE A 120 -2.90 -7.69 -8.79
N ASN A 121 -3.86 -6.84 -8.42
CA ASN A 121 -5.27 -6.93 -8.85
C ASN A 121 -5.92 -8.30 -8.50
N LYS A 122 -5.60 -8.83 -7.31
CA LYS A 122 -6.09 -10.10 -6.76
C LYS A 122 -7.08 -9.90 -5.60
N GLN A 123 -7.83 -8.79 -5.60
CA GLN A 123 -8.82 -8.47 -4.56
C GLN A 123 -9.81 -9.60 -4.27
N ALA A 124 -10.26 -10.34 -5.29
CA ALA A 124 -11.20 -11.44 -5.12
C ALA A 124 -10.58 -12.62 -4.35
N ARG A 125 -9.26 -12.82 -4.46
CA ARG A 125 -8.52 -13.78 -3.64
C ARG A 125 -8.39 -13.26 -2.22
N LEU A 126 -7.98 -12.01 -2.05
CA LEU A 126 -7.85 -11.38 -0.73
C LEU A 126 -9.15 -11.43 0.08
N ILE A 127 -10.29 -11.12 -0.54
CA ILE A 127 -11.60 -11.14 0.11
C ILE A 127 -11.94 -12.55 0.60
N ARG A 128 -11.67 -13.59 -0.20
CA ARG A 128 -11.87 -14.98 0.22
C ARG A 128 -11.01 -15.35 1.41
N ASP A 129 -9.74 -14.96 1.36
CA ASP A 129 -8.80 -15.30 2.41
C ASP A 129 -9.18 -14.56 3.71
N LEU A 130 -9.54 -13.27 3.64
CA LEU A 130 -10.08 -12.50 4.77
C LEU A 130 -11.36 -13.11 5.37
N TYR A 131 -12.23 -13.65 4.52
CA TYR A 131 -13.51 -14.24 4.93
C TYR A 131 -13.33 -15.62 5.58
N ASN A 132 -12.45 -16.45 5.00
CA ASN A 132 -12.27 -17.85 5.41
C ASN A 132 -11.25 -18.03 6.54
N GLU A 133 -10.19 -17.22 6.58
CA GLU A 133 -9.12 -17.37 7.57
C GLU A 133 -9.41 -16.66 8.89
N PHE A 134 -10.26 -15.62 8.89
CA PHE A 134 -10.59 -14.87 10.10
C PHE A 134 -12.00 -15.17 10.64
N PRO A 135 -12.12 -15.38 11.96
CA PRO A 135 -13.40 -15.73 12.57
C PRO A 135 -14.39 -14.56 12.52
N ASP A 136 -15.69 -14.89 12.49
CA ASP A 136 -16.81 -14.00 12.74
C ASP A 136 -16.62 -13.23 14.06
N GLY A 137 -16.80 -11.91 14.03
CA GLY A 137 -16.74 -11.08 15.22
C GLY A 137 -16.21 -9.67 14.99
N ASP A 138 -16.20 -8.88 16.06
CA ASP A 138 -15.75 -7.48 16.04
C ASP A 138 -14.22 -7.40 16.20
N TYR A 139 -13.48 -7.95 15.23
CA TYR A 139 -12.02 -7.88 15.18
C TYR A 139 -11.55 -6.78 14.23
N ALA A 140 -10.45 -6.11 14.56
CA ALA A 140 -9.73 -5.27 13.62
C ALA A 140 -8.90 -6.16 12.68
N ARG A 141 -9.35 -6.28 11.44
CA ARG A 141 -8.70 -7.07 10.39
C ARG A 141 -7.70 -6.24 9.62
N GLY A 142 -6.51 -6.78 9.44
CA GLY A 142 -5.46 -6.12 8.69
C GLY A 142 -4.68 -7.02 7.76
N LEU A 143 -3.93 -6.36 6.89
CA LEU A 143 -2.95 -7.00 6.03
C LEU A 143 -1.66 -6.20 6.04
N LYS A 144 -0.57 -6.81 5.57
CA LYS A 144 0.70 -6.13 5.38
C LYS A 144 1.22 -6.34 3.97
N CYS A 145 1.53 -5.25 3.28
CA CYS A 145 2.26 -5.25 2.01
C CYS A 145 3.00 -3.92 1.80
N PRO A 146 4.34 -3.90 1.94
CA PRO A 146 5.13 -2.69 1.67
C PRO A 146 4.92 -2.17 0.23
N MET A 147 4.85 -3.07 -0.74
CA MET A 147 4.75 -2.74 -2.17
C MET A 147 3.49 -1.94 -2.55
N ASP A 148 2.42 -2.00 -1.75
CA ASP A 148 1.17 -1.30 -2.07
C ASP A 148 1.34 0.23 -2.18
N VAL A 149 2.28 0.82 -1.42
CA VAL A 149 2.54 2.26 -1.49
C VAL A 149 3.27 2.65 -2.79
N GLU A 150 4.08 1.74 -3.32
CA GLU A 150 4.83 1.94 -4.57
C GLU A 150 3.95 1.61 -5.79
N SER A 151 3.00 0.68 -5.64
CA SER A 151 2.02 0.29 -6.66
C SER A 151 0.86 1.29 -6.76
N THR A 152 1.18 2.55 -7.04
CA THR A 152 0.18 3.64 -7.14
C THR A 152 -0.83 3.45 -8.26
N GLN A 153 -0.49 2.66 -9.29
CA GLN A 153 -1.36 2.38 -10.43
C GLN A 153 -2.43 1.31 -10.16
N LEU A 154 -2.16 0.39 -9.22
CA LEU A 154 -3.04 -0.75 -8.95
C LEU A 154 -3.45 -0.83 -7.48
N GLY A 155 -2.48 -0.85 -6.56
CA GLY A 155 -2.73 -1.02 -5.12
C GLY A 155 -3.68 0.04 -4.57
N MET A 156 -3.30 1.31 -4.68
CA MET A 156 -4.11 2.41 -4.12
C MET A 156 -5.52 2.52 -4.73
N PRO A 157 -5.71 2.46 -6.07
CA PRO A 157 -7.04 2.41 -6.66
C PRO A 157 -7.88 1.22 -6.18
N ASN A 158 -7.27 0.05 -5.99
CA ASN A 158 -7.97 -1.14 -5.50
C ASN A 158 -8.45 -0.93 -4.05
N TYR A 159 -7.65 -0.32 -3.17
CA TYR A 159 -8.11 0.01 -1.82
C TYR A 159 -9.30 0.96 -1.85
N LEU A 160 -9.20 2.06 -2.61
CA LEU A 160 -10.30 3.03 -2.72
C LEU A 160 -11.59 2.40 -3.26
N LYS A 161 -11.48 1.43 -4.17
CA LYS A 161 -12.63 0.78 -4.78
C LYS A 161 -13.28 -0.27 -3.87
N TYR A 162 -12.50 -1.17 -3.28
CA TYR A 162 -13.03 -2.35 -2.58
C TYR A 162 -13.05 -2.19 -1.06
N PHE A 163 -12.16 -1.37 -0.51
CA PHE A 163 -12.02 -1.14 0.93
C PHE A 163 -11.84 0.35 1.25
N PRO A 164 -12.81 1.22 0.88
CA PRO A 164 -12.69 2.68 1.03
C PRO A 164 -12.54 3.15 2.48
N THR A 165 -12.78 2.27 3.45
CA THR A 165 -12.77 2.52 4.89
C THR A 165 -11.49 2.05 5.56
N THR A 166 -10.60 1.37 4.81
CA THR A 166 -9.32 0.89 5.32
C THR A 166 -8.42 2.04 5.75
N ARG A 167 -7.82 1.91 6.94
CA ARG A 167 -6.84 2.85 7.48
C ARG A 167 -5.43 2.40 7.14
N PHE A 168 -4.59 3.33 6.70
CA PHE A 168 -3.20 3.01 6.37
C PHE A 168 -2.26 3.28 7.54
N LEU A 169 -1.51 2.27 7.94
CA LEU A 169 -0.35 2.40 8.82
C LEU A 169 0.89 2.44 7.93
N ILE A 170 1.45 3.64 7.75
CA ILE A 170 2.54 3.87 6.80
C ILE A 170 3.88 3.94 7.52
N GLY A 171 4.74 2.95 7.29
CA GLY A 171 6.12 2.98 7.76
C GLY A 171 6.97 3.94 6.94
N ILE A 172 7.55 4.95 7.58
CA ILE A 172 8.50 5.89 6.97
C ILE A 172 9.86 5.76 7.68
N ARG A 173 10.94 5.74 6.91
CA ARG A 173 12.31 5.81 7.44
C ARG A 173 13.10 6.90 6.73
N HIS A 174 14.21 7.30 7.34
CA HIS A 174 15.13 8.26 6.74
C HIS A 174 15.67 7.73 5.39
N PRO A 175 15.55 8.47 4.27
CA PRO A 175 15.81 7.95 2.93
C PRO A 175 17.28 7.58 2.66
N VAL A 176 18.22 8.10 3.46
CA VAL A 176 19.66 7.85 3.29
C VAL A 176 20.14 6.57 3.98
N LEU A 177 19.47 6.13 5.05
CA LEU A 177 19.91 4.96 5.84
C LEU A 177 19.29 3.66 5.30
N TRP A 178 19.33 3.50 3.97
CA TRP A 178 18.62 2.42 3.29
C TRP A 178 19.33 1.07 3.41
#